data_AF-A0A326U9V6-F1
#
_entry.id   AF-A0A326U9V6-F1
#
_cell.length_a   1.000
_cell.length_b   1.000
_cell.length_c   1.000
_cell.angle_alpha   90.00
_cell.angle_beta   90.00
_cell.angle_gamma   90.00
#
_symmetry.space_group_name_H-M   'P 1'
#
loop_
_entity.id
_entity.type
_entity.pdbx_description
1 polymer ?
#
loop_
_entity_poly.entity_id
_entity_poly.type
_entity_poly.pdbx_seq_one_letter_code
_entity_poly.pdbx_strand_id
1 'polypeptide(L)'
;MDVVTQALVAALTALASGIGQKVIDEGYNALKALIKKKHGEKSDVSQALEALEAKPKSTGRQATLQEELEAIHADQDEELVTAARQLLADIKQVPQGAQMVQQITGNYNAVVQGGGSATVHVNQHPKDQQA
;
A
#
# COMPACT_ATOMS: atom_id res chain seq x y z
N MET A 1 0.41 -12.13 10.37
CA MET A 1 -0.30 -10.88 10.06
C MET A 1 -0.96 -11.04 8.70
N ASP A 2 -2.29 -11.07 8.68
CA ASP A 2 -3.10 -11.17 7.47
C ASP A 2 -3.02 -9.89 6.59
N VAL A 3 -3.42 -9.98 5.31
CA VAL A 3 -3.41 -8.89 4.33
C VAL A 3 -4.33 -7.72 4.70
N VAL A 4 -5.48 -7.97 5.33
CA VAL A 4 -6.40 -6.92 5.80
C VAL A 4 -5.76 -6.15 6.94
N THR A 5 -5.17 -6.87 7.91
CA THR A 5 -4.45 -6.23 9.03
C THR A 5 -3.27 -5.41 8.49
N GLN A 6 -2.49 -5.97 7.56
CA GLN A 6 -1.35 -5.29 6.93
C GLN A 6 -1.78 -4.00 6.22
N ALA A 7 -2.88 -4.04 5.47
CA ALA A 7 -3.39 -2.88 4.73
C ALA A 7 -3.79 -1.74 5.68
N LEU A 8 -4.51 -2.04 6.76
CA LEU A 8 -4.94 -1.02 7.73
C LEU A 8 -3.76 -0.39 8.46
N VAL A 9 -2.81 -1.19 8.93
CA VAL A 9 -1.61 -0.69 9.61
C VAL A 9 -0.75 0.14 8.65
N ALA A 10 -0.56 -0.32 7.41
CA ALA A 10 0.20 0.39 6.40
C ALA A 10 -0.45 1.73 6.04
N ALA A 11 -1.77 1.75 5.84
CA ALA A 11 -2.53 2.96 5.53
C ALA A 11 -2.40 3.99 6.64
N LEU A 12 -2.65 3.58 7.89
CA LEU A 12 -2.53 4.46 9.04
C LEU A 12 -1.11 4.99 9.24
N THR A 13 -0.09 4.16 8.98
CA THR A 13 1.31 4.59 9.02
C THR A 13 1.64 5.59 7.92
N ALA A 14 1.14 5.39 6.70
CA ALA A 14 1.32 6.31 5.59
C ALA A 14 0.63 7.66 5.85
N LEU A 15 -0.62 7.63 6.33
CA LEU A 15 -1.39 8.81 6.73
C LEU A 15 -0.67 9.58 7.86
N ALA A 16 -0.20 8.87 8.90
CA ALA A 16 0.53 9.48 10.02
C ALA A 16 1.90 10.06 9.62
N SER A 17 2.49 9.60 8.52
CA SER A 17 3.77 10.10 8.00
C SER A 17 3.60 11.34 7.11
N GLY A 18 2.37 11.81 6.88
CA GLY A 18 2.12 12.94 5.97
C GLY A 18 2.19 12.56 4.49
N ILE A 19 2.31 11.26 4.18
CA ILE A 19 2.26 10.71 2.81
C ILE A 19 0.79 10.61 2.33
N GLY A 20 -0.15 11.14 3.11
CA GLY A 20 -1.60 11.10 2.89
C GLY A 20 -2.05 11.73 1.58
N GLN A 21 -1.91 10.97 0.50
CA GLN A 21 -2.65 11.19 -0.72
C GLN A 21 -4.12 10.85 -0.46
N LYS A 22 -5.03 11.66 -1.01
CA LYS A 22 -6.49 11.43 -0.93
C LYS A 22 -6.88 9.97 -1.20
N VAL A 23 -6.18 9.31 -2.12
CA VAL A 23 -6.42 7.90 -2.47
C VAL A 23 -6.25 6.93 -1.29
N ILE A 24 -5.24 7.15 -0.42
CA ILE A 24 -5.03 6.29 0.76
C ILE A 24 -6.13 6.56 1.80
N ASP A 25 -6.49 7.82 2.01
CA ASP A 25 -7.54 8.20 2.96
C ASP A 25 -8.91 7.64 2.52
N GLU A 26 -9.23 7.77 1.23
CA GLU A 26 -10.44 7.22 0.63
C GLU A 26 -10.47 5.69 0.71
N GLY A 27 -9.37 5.00 0.36
CA GLY A 27 -9.29 3.54 0.45
C GLY A 27 -9.36 3.02 1.89
N TYR A 28 -8.73 3.72 2.84
CA TYR A 28 -8.82 3.40 4.25
C TYR A 28 -10.26 3.57 4.79
N ASN A 29 -10.89 4.71 4.51
CA ASN A 29 -12.26 4.98 4.92
C ASN A 29 -13.25 3.99 4.30
N ALA A 30 -13.03 3.57 3.05
CA ALA A 30 -13.84 2.54 2.40
C ALA A 30 -13.70 1.18 3.10
N LEU A 31 -12.48 0.74 3.42
CA LEU A 31 -12.25 -0.51 4.13
C LEU A 31 -12.84 -0.48 5.56
N LYS A 32 -12.68 0.64 6.27
CA LYS A 32 -13.31 0.88 7.58
C LYS A 32 -14.84 0.81 7.51
N ALA A 33 -15.43 1.46 6.51
CA ALA A 33 -16.88 1.44 6.30
C ALA A 33 -17.39 0.03 5.99
N LEU A 34 -16.65 -0.75 5.20
CA LEU A 34 -16.95 -2.16 4.93
C LEU A 34 -16.96 -2.99 6.22
N ILE A 35 -15.90 -2.90 7.03
CA ILE A 35 -15.81 -3.61 8.31
C ILE A 35 -16.99 -3.23 9.22
N LYS A 36 -17.27 -1.93 9.36
CA LYS A 36 -18.40 -1.41 10.15
C LYS A 36 -19.75 -1.89 9.63
N LYS A 37 -19.92 -2.00 8.31
CA LYS A 37 -21.16 -2.48 7.69
C LYS A 37 -21.38 -3.98 7.90
N LYS A 38 -20.32 -4.79 7.86
CA LYS A 38 -20.43 -6.24 8.00
C LYS A 38 -20.49 -6.71 9.45
N HIS A 39 -19.68 -6.11 10.32
CA HIS A 39 -19.56 -6.52 11.73
C HIS A 39 -20.28 -5.58 12.72
N GLY A 40 -20.71 -4.41 12.25
CA GLY A 40 -21.38 -3.40 13.06
C GLY A 40 -20.39 -2.36 13.63
N GLU A 41 -20.85 -1.11 13.76
CA GLU A 41 -20.01 0.01 14.23
C GLU A 41 -19.52 -0.13 15.68
N LYS A 42 -20.20 -0.95 16.49
CA LYS A 42 -19.88 -1.21 17.90
C LYS A 42 -19.15 -2.53 18.12
N SER A 43 -18.71 -3.18 17.05
CA SER A 43 -17.91 -4.40 17.13
C SER A 43 -16.53 -4.12 17.71
N ASP A 44 -15.94 -5.13 18.33
CA ASP A 44 -14.60 -5.07 18.92
C ASP A 44 -13.54 -4.68 17.88
N VAL A 45 -13.65 -5.22 16.64
CA VAL A 45 -12.79 -4.81 15.51
C VAL A 45 -12.89 -3.33 15.17
N SER A 46 -14.08 -2.73 15.24
CA SER A 46 -14.27 -1.30 14.97
C SER A 46 -13.64 -0.43 16.06
N GLN A 47 -13.74 -0.86 17.32
CA GLN A 47 -13.11 -0.19 18.45
C GLN A 47 -11.58 -0.32 18.42
N ALA A 48 -11.06 -1.50 18.11
CA ALA A 48 -9.63 -1.75 17.95
C ALA A 48 -9.05 -0.87 16.82
N LEU A 49 -9.81 -0.68 15.74
CA LEU A 49 -9.42 0.19 14.63
C LEU A 49 -9.33 1.66 15.05
N GLU A 50 -10.33 2.18 15.76
CA GLU A 50 -10.34 3.56 16.27
C GLU A 50 -9.23 3.78 17.32
N ALA A 51 -8.94 2.77 18.13
CA ALA A 51 -7.80 2.81 19.03
C ALA A 51 -6.49 2.90 18.23
N LEU A 52 -6.32 2.10 17.19
CA LEU A 52 -5.11 2.13 16.38
C LEU A 52 -4.95 3.46 15.63
N GLU A 53 -6.03 4.04 15.10
CA GLU A 53 -6.04 5.39 14.48
C GLU A 53 -5.42 6.44 15.40
N ALA A 54 -5.76 6.41 16.68
CA ALA A 54 -5.22 7.36 17.65
C ALA A 54 -3.73 7.16 17.95
N LYS A 55 -3.18 5.94 17.78
CA LYS A 55 -1.75 5.65 17.96
C LYS A 55 -1.28 4.56 16.97
N PRO A 56 -1.03 4.92 15.70
CA PRO A 56 -0.80 3.95 14.63
C PRO A 56 0.53 3.20 14.76
N LYS A 57 1.49 3.76 15.51
CA LYS A 57 2.78 3.13 15.83
C LYS A 57 2.75 2.22 17.06
N SER A 58 1.59 2.05 17.71
CA SER A 58 1.48 1.24 18.93
C SER A 58 1.40 -0.25 18.59
N THR A 59 2.46 -1.00 18.86
CA THR A 59 2.51 -2.46 18.64
C THR A 59 1.38 -3.20 19.36
N GLY A 60 1.04 -2.79 20.59
CA GLY A 60 -0.06 -3.41 21.33
C GLY A 60 -1.41 -3.23 20.65
N ARG A 61 -1.70 -2.04 20.10
CA ARG A 61 -2.95 -1.78 19.37
C ARG A 61 -3.00 -2.51 18.02
N GLN A 62 -1.85 -2.69 17.37
CA GLN A 62 -1.76 -3.48 16.14
C GLN A 62 -2.05 -4.96 16.41
N ALA A 63 -1.52 -5.51 17.52
CA ALA A 63 -1.80 -6.88 17.93
C ALA A 63 -3.28 -7.09 18.26
N THR A 64 -3.89 -6.18 19.03
CA THR A 64 -5.34 -6.24 19.31
C THR A 64 -6.16 -6.20 18.02
N LEU A 65 -5.87 -5.28 17.10
CA LEU A 65 -6.58 -5.24 15.82
C LEU A 65 -6.43 -6.54 15.02
N GLN A 66 -5.24 -7.15 15.03
CA GLN A 66 -5.02 -8.44 14.38
C GLN A 66 -5.89 -9.54 15.01
N GLU A 67 -5.92 -9.63 16.33
CA GLU A 67 -6.74 -10.61 17.05
C GLU A 67 -8.23 -10.44 16.73
N GLU A 68 -8.73 -9.20 16.72
CA GLU A 68 -10.13 -8.92 16.39
C GLU A 68 -10.48 -9.25 14.93
N LEU A 69 -9.55 -8.99 13.99
CA LEU A 69 -9.72 -9.33 12.58
C LEU A 69 -9.68 -10.85 12.34
N GLU A 70 -8.85 -11.57 13.08
CA GLU A 70 -8.79 -13.03 13.04
C GLU A 70 -10.07 -13.65 13.63
N ALA A 71 -10.61 -13.07 14.72
CA ALA A 71 -11.85 -13.53 15.35
C ALA A 71 -13.08 -13.45 14.42
N ILE A 72 -13.07 -12.50 13.48
CA ILE A 72 -14.12 -12.36 12.47
C ILE A 72 -13.78 -13.03 11.13
N HIS A 73 -12.63 -13.73 11.04
CA HIS A 73 -12.10 -14.30 9.81
C HIS A 73 -12.06 -13.32 8.63
N ALA A 74 -11.57 -12.09 8.89
CA ALA A 74 -11.47 -11.05 7.86
C ALA A 74 -10.60 -11.48 6.66
N ASP A 75 -9.68 -12.41 6.88
CA ASP A 75 -8.81 -13.03 5.88
C ASP A 75 -9.56 -14.00 4.93
N GLN A 76 -10.74 -14.48 5.33
CA GLN A 76 -11.61 -15.33 4.50
C GLN A 76 -12.69 -14.55 3.76
N ASP A 77 -12.82 -13.26 4.06
CA ASP A 77 -13.77 -12.37 3.43
C ASP A 77 -13.19 -11.78 2.15
N GLU A 78 -13.58 -12.34 0.99
CA GLU A 78 -13.06 -11.89 -0.31
C GLU A 78 -13.23 -10.39 -0.56
N GLU A 79 -14.29 -9.78 -0.02
CA GLU A 79 -14.56 -8.35 -0.18
C GLU A 79 -13.56 -7.51 0.62
N LEU A 80 -13.28 -7.90 1.86
CA LEU A 80 -12.26 -7.26 2.72
C LEU A 80 -10.85 -7.48 2.17
N VAL A 81 -10.53 -8.71 1.77
CA VAL A 81 -9.23 -9.06 1.18
C VAL A 81 -8.98 -8.27 -0.10
N THR A 82 -9.99 -8.13 -0.96
CA THR A 82 -9.87 -7.38 -2.21
C THR A 82 -9.65 -5.89 -1.93
N ALA A 83 -10.47 -5.29 -1.06
CA ALA A 83 -10.31 -3.89 -0.66
C ALA A 83 -8.96 -3.62 0.01
N ALA A 84 -8.48 -4.52 0.87
CA ALA A 84 -7.17 -4.45 1.51
C ALA A 84 -6.02 -4.51 0.50
N ARG A 85 -6.10 -5.40 -0.50
CA ARG A 85 -5.10 -5.50 -1.57
C ARG A 85 -5.05 -4.25 -2.43
N GLN A 86 -6.20 -3.66 -2.76
CA GLN A 86 -6.28 -2.39 -3.49
C GLN A 86 -5.62 -1.27 -2.68
N LEU A 87 -5.97 -1.12 -1.41
CA LEU A 87 -5.36 -0.12 -0.52
C LEU A 87 -3.83 -0.29 -0.42
N LEU A 88 -3.33 -1.52 -0.30
CA LEU A 88 -1.89 -1.79 -0.31
C LEU A 88 -1.24 -1.44 -1.65
N ALA A 89 -1.92 -1.67 -2.77
CA ALA A 89 -1.43 -1.27 -4.09
C ALA A 89 -1.34 0.26 -4.18
N ASP A 90 -2.36 0.98 -3.73
CA ASP A 90 -2.37 2.44 -3.70
C ASP A 90 -1.24 3.00 -2.83
N ILE A 91 -1.03 2.45 -1.64
CA ILE A 91 0.08 2.85 -0.75
C ILE A 91 1.44 2.63 -1.42
N LYS A 92 1.61 1.54 -2.19
CA LYS A 92 2.84 1.27 -2.94
C LYS A 92 3.01 2.16 -4.17
N GLN A 93 1.91 2.59 -4.77
CA GLN A 93 1.90 3.51 -5.92
C GLN A 93 2.25 4.94 -5.49
N VAL A 94 1.97 5.30 -4.24
CA VAL A 94 2.42 6.57 -3.68
C VAL A 94 3.95 6.57 -3.67
N PRO A 95 4.61 7.46 -4.44
CA PRO A 95 6.05 7.55 -4.41
C PRO A 95 6.44 8.04 -3.02
N GLN A 96 6.86 7.12 -2.15
CA GLN A 96 7.65 7.46 -0.99
C GLN A 96 8.80 8.33 -1.51
N GLY A 97 8.90 9.56 -1.01
CA GLY A 97 9.96 10.48 -1.43
C GLY A 97 11.30 9.75 -1.45
N ALA A 98 11.89 9.65 -2.64
CA ALA A 98 13.11 8.92 -2.96
C ALA A 98 13.07 7.40 -2.71
N GLN A 99 12.60 6.64 -3.70
CA GLN A 99 13.46 5.82 -4.57
C GLN A 99 12.54 4.96 -5.43
N MET A 100 12.30 5.45 -6.64
CA MET A 100 11.82 4.64 -7.74
C MET A 100 12.90 3.58 -8.00
N VAL A 101 12.84 2.44 -7.31
CA VAL A 101 13.62 1.25 -7.67
C VAL A 101 12.95 0.68 -8.92
N GLN A 102 13.17 1.37 -10.04
CA GLN A 102 12.91 0.81 -11.36
C GLN A 102 14.02 -0.22 -11.59
N GLN A 103 13.73 -1.48 -11.26
CA GLN A 103 14.61 -2.59 -11.57
C GLN A 103 14.51 -2.86 -13.07
N ILE A 104 15.25 -2.05 -13.85
CA ILE A 104 15.28 -2.22 -15.31
C ILE A 104 16.40 -3.20 -15.64
N THR A 105 16.02 -4.40 -16.06
CA THR A 105 16.96 -5.38 -16.60
C THR A 105 16.93 -5.26 -18.12
N GLY A 106 17.87 -4.48 -18.67
CA GLY A 106 18.05 -4.29 -20.12
C GLY A 106 19.12 -3.25 -20.43
N ASN A 107 19.90 -3.42 -21.50
CA ASN A 107 20.80 -2.39 -22.01
C ASN A 107 19.95 -1.32 -22.75
N TYR A 108 20.25 -0.03 -22.54
CA TYR A 108 19.64 1.16 -23.18
C TYR A 108 18.37 1.79 -22.55
N ASN A 109 18.36 2.02 -21.23
CA ASN A 109 17.22 2.71 -20.60
C ASN A 109 17.50 4.20 -20.36
N ALA A 110 16.56 5.04 -20.75
CA ALA A 110 16.44 6.41 -20.23
C ALA A 110 15.25 6.47 -19.26
N VAL A 111 15.50 7.00 -18.07
CA VAL A 111 14.47 7.24 -17.07
C VAL A 111 14.35 8.75 -16.89
N VAL A 112 13.15 9.28 -17.15
CA VAL A 112 12.79 10.67 -16.83
C VAL A 112 11.90 10.69 -15.60
N GLN A 113 12.31 11.44 -14.58
CA GLN A 113 11.51 11.68 -13.40
C GLN A 113 10.97 13.13 -13.50
N GLY A 114 9.68 13.28 -13.82
CA GLY A 114 9.02 14.57 -14.03
C GLY A 114 8.68 14.88 -15.50
N GLY A 115 8.24 16.11 -15.80
CA GLY A 115 7.77 16.57 -17.12
C GLY A 115 8.86 16.87 -18.16
N GLY A 116 9.98 16.13 -18.13
CA GLY A 116 11.08 16.26 -19.08
C GLY A 116 11.09 15.12 -20.10
N SER A 117 11.65 15.36 -21.28
CA SER A 117 11.87 14.33 -22.30
C SER A 117 13.33 13.87 -22.28
N ALA A 118 13.57 12.56 -22.38
CA ALA A 118 14.90 12.00 -22.57
C ALA A 118 14.97 11.24 -23.89
N THR A 119 16.01 11.52 -24.66
CA THR A 119 16.30 10.87 -25.95
C THR A 119 17.59 10.08 -25.81
N VAL A 120 17.55 8.76 -26.04
CA VAL A 120 18.75 7.91 -26.09
C VAL A 120 19.22 7.83 -27.53
N HIS A 121 20.42 8.33 -27.81
CA HIS A 121 21.08 8.15 -29.11
C HIS A 121 22.08 6.99 -28.98
N VAL A 122 21.77 5.85 -29.59
CA VAL A 122 22.67 4.68 -29.60
C VAL A 122 23.44 4.67 -30.92
N ASN A 123 24.69 5.13 -30.91
CA ASN A 123 25.60 4.93 -32.05
C ASN A 123 26.17 3.51 -31.99
N GLN A 124 25.50 2.55 -32.62
CA GLN A 124 26.10 1.25 -32.89
C GLN A 124 27.06 1.39 -34.07
N HIS A 125 28.36 1.46 -33.80
CA HIS A 125 29.35 1.03 -34.80
C HIS A 125 29.34 -0.50 -34.82
N PRO A 126 29.01 -1.15 -35.95
CA PRO A 126 29.15 -2.60 -36.04
C PRO A 126 30.65 -2.92 -36.05
N LYS A 127 31.15 -3.52 -34.97
CA LYS A 127 32.43 -4.21 -34.93
C LYS A 127 32.19 -5.62 -34.40
N ASP A 128 32.05 -6.55 -35.34
CA ASP A 128 32.47 -7.95 -35.26
C ASP A 128 32.68 -8.39 -36.74
N GLN A 129 33.91 -8.39 -37.25
CA GLN A 129 34.88 -9.49 -37.26
C GLN A 129 34.43 -10.77 -38.01
N GLN A 130 35.16 -11.03 -39.11
CA GLN A 130 35.69 -12.32 -39.58
C GLN A 130 34.72 -13.36 -40.17
N ALA A 131 34.72 -13.45 -41.50
CA ALA A 131 35.11 -14.65 -42.26
C ALA A 131 35.58 -14.23 -43.67
#